data_AF-A0ABC8B3M2-F1
#
_entry.id   AF-A0ABC8B3M2-F1
#
_cell.length_a   1.000
_cell.length_b   1.000
_cell.length_c   1.000
_cell.angle_alpha   90.00
_cell.angle_beta   90.00
_cell.angle_gamma   90.00
#
_symmetry.space_group_name_H-M   'P 1'
#
loop_
_entity.id
_entity.type
_entity.pdbx_description
1 polymer ?
#
loop_
_entity_poly.entity_id
_entity_poly.type
_entity_poly.pdbx_seq_one_letter_code
_entity_poly.pdbx_strand_id
1 'polypeptide(L)'
;MDQTASLAAEICRPARRRLRTFAFDPMSTRLTGQFLTLDIPFEAELRQGPDGELVQVVDFDVSRNRWYLPVDLDAAFLLAQDGIRPTESDPRAHQQVVYAVAMSVIERFERFMGRRFRWRGEQKLRLVPHAFEGQNAYFDPQRGAVLFGYYQADADNPGANLPGQVIFTCLSNDIIAHEVTHAIVHRIRRQYRLSTNQDVFACHEAIADLVALFQHFAYRDVVLDAIAKTSAGLANSTGLLELAREFGESTGRGAALRSAILDRNSTSGSFAAATEPHERGAYFVAAVFDAYLEAYQNAIADLLRIATGGTGIPPAGRLHPDLVSRITDEAVRLADRLLGMVVRGFDYLPVVDVTFGDVVRATVTADRRLYPEDRQHLRSMLVEAFRRRGIWPKNVTSLTDDALVWVQPDSGLQLTGSVDLSRAILSASRDLDPIGHAGELRTPPMPNLNEPAESGDSASTHQAFHELAKQIKVWAKANALQLGLDPNFAIDCEGIHVSYRRAGDRLPRPELAIQLLQRREDLEDSTRTDPPRIYAGTALVVRADGRVDYVITKPLPFSSSAMAAGSPAMGAQASDFHAAGIARLERMRCWFARVEAEDSLSPWTAEHAIHRLDFARIHAAAGQ
;
A
#
# COMPACT_ATOMS: atom_id res chain seq x y z
N MET A 1 -38.89 37.02 28.14
CA MET A 1 -38.02 37.31 26.98
C MET A 1 -36.64 37.58 27.54
N ASP A 2 -35.74 36.62 27.44
CA ASP A 2 -34.31 36.91 27.46
C ASP A 2 -33.61 35.87 26.58
N GLN A 3 -33.70 36.10 25.26
CA GLN A 3 -32.93 35.40 24.24
C GLN A 3 -31.59 36.13 24.04
N THR A 4 -30.85 36.33 25.12
CA THR A 4 -29.42 36.62 25.05
C THR A 4 -28.65 35.34 25.33
N ALA A 5 -28.95 34.31 24.53
CA ALA A 5 -28.10 33.14 24.41
C ALA A 5 -26.73 33.64 23.96
N SER A 6 -25.75 33.47 24.84
CA SER A 6 -24.32 33.68 24.65
C SER A 6 -23.87 33.05 23.32
N LEU A 7 -23.90 33.84 22.25
CA LEU A 7 -23.07 33.65 21.05
C LEU A 7 -21.63 34.03 21.40
N ALA A 8 -21.04 33.31 22.36
CA ALA A 8 -19.60 33.14 22.33
C ALA A 8 -19.37 32.33 21.06
N ALA A 9 -18.92 33.00 20.00
CA ALA A 9 -18.57 32.34 18.75
C ALA A 9 -17.58 31.23 19.09
N GLU A 10 -18.05 29.97 19.10
CA GLU A 10 -17.17 28.82 19.28
C GLU A 10 -16.10 28.94 18.20
N ILE A 11 -14.85 29.07 18.62
CA ILE A 11 -13.72 29.09 17.70
C ILE A 11 -13.80 27.77 16.93
N CYS A 12 -14.06 27.87 15.63
CA CYS A 12 -14.16 26.71 14.77
C CYS A 12 -12.84 25.94 14.85
N ARG A 13 -12.92 24.65 15.16
CA ARG A 13 -11.74 23.79 15.27
C ARG A 13 -11.01 23.76 13.92
N PRO A 14 -9.68 23.80 13.91
CA PRO A 14 -8.95 23.71 12.66
C PRO A 14 -9.17 22.33 12.03
N ALA A 15 -9.33 22.28 10.72
CA ALA A 15 -9.47 21.02 10.00
C ALA A 15 -8.14 20.24 9.90
N ARG A 16 -7.01 20.94 10.10
CA ARG A 16 -5.66 20.39 9.92
C ARG A 16 -4.70 20.87 11.01
N ARG A 17 -3.65 20.10 11.27
CA ARG A 17 -2.51 20.48 12.12
C ARG A 17 -1.20 20.31 11.37
N ARG A 18 -0.21 21.10 11.77
CA ARG A 18 1.14 21.03 11.25
C ARG A 18 2.07 20.39 12.27
N LEU A 19 2.85 19.41 11.85
CA LEU A 19 3.85 18.74 12.69
C LEU A 19 5.19 18.67 11.96
N ARG A 20 6.26 19.05 12.66
CA ARG A 20 7.62 18.99 12.10
C ARG A 20 8.19 17.58 12.16
N THR A 21 8.92 17.20 11.12
CA THR A 21 9.66 15.94 10.99
C THR A 21 11.02 16.17 10.32
N PHE A 22 11.86 15.14 10.28
CA PHE A 22 13.00 15.11 9.36
C PHE A 22 12.51 14.96 7.92
N ALA A 23 13.28 15.48 6.95
CA ALA A 23 12.94 15.36 5.53
C ALA A 23 13.05 13.91 5.05
N PHE A 24 14.18 13.27 5.37
CA PHE A 24 14.43 11.84 5.13
C PHE A 24 14.85 11.17 6.45
N ASP A 25 15.96 11.64 7.00
CA ASP A 25 16.59 11.15 8.23
C ASP A 25 17.28 12.30 9.00
N PRO A 26 17.66 12.10 10.28
CA PRO A 26 18.42 13.07 11.06
C PRO A 26 19.67 13.63 10.35
N MET A 27 20.51 12.79 9.75
CA MET A 27 21.74 13.24 9.08
C MET A 27 21.49 14.15 7.87
N SER A 28 20.47 13.88 7.06
CA SER A 28 20.08 14.72 5.92
C SER A 28 19.71 16.16 6.33
N THR A 29 19.16 16.30 7.53
CA THR A 29 18.67 17.57 8.07
C THR A 29 19.76 18.37 8.79
N ARG A 30 20.83 17.70 9.26
CA ARG A 30 21.93 18.32 10.00
C ARG A 30 22.65 19.41 9.20
N LEU A 31 22.82 19.22 7.90
CA LEU A 31 23.55 20.14 7.02
C LEU A 31 22.68 21.27 6.48
N THR A 32 21.38 21.02 6.28
CA THR A 32 20.44 22.01 5.73
C THR A 32 19.81 22.87 6.81
N GLY A 33 19.65 22.35 8.03
CA GLY A 33 18.93 22.98 9.13
C GLY A 33 17.42 23.11 8.88
N GLN A 34 16.91 22.54 7.79
CA GLN A 34 15.51 22.64 7.38
C GLN A 34 14.74 21.38 7.76
N PHE A 35 13.75 21.54 8.63
CA PHE A 35 12.82 20.49 8.98
C PHE A 35 11.65 20.50 8.02
N LEU A 36 11.15 19.32 7.72
CA LEU A 36 9.91 19.15 6.99
C LEU A 36 8.74 19.49 7.92
N THR A 37 7.69 20.11 7.39
CA THR A 37 6.43 20.32 8.12
C THR A 37 5.32 19.57 7.40
N LEU A 38 4.79 18.54 8.05
CA LEU A 38 3.65 17.77 7.56
C LEU A 38 2.36 18.46 7.97
N ASP A 39 1.50 18.73 6.99
CA ASP A 39 0.14 19.20 7.20
C ASP A 39 -0.79 17.99 7.14
N ILE A 40 -1.38 17.60 8.28
CA ILE A 40 -2.18 16.37 8.44
C ILE A 40 -3.58 16.69 9.01
N PRO A 41 -4.57 15.78 8.86
CA PRO A 41 -5.90 15.98 9.44
C PRO A 41 -5.85 16.23 10.96
N PHE A 42 -6.68 17.15 11.44
CA PHE A 42 -6.81 17.40 12.86
C PHE A 42 -7.83 16.42 13.48
N GLU A 43 -7.38 15.56 14.39
CA GLU A 43 -8.26 14.63 15.10
C GLU A 43 -8.86 15.32 16.35
N ALA A 44 -10.20 15.29 16.46
CA ALA A 44 -10.93 16.05 17.47
C ALA A 44 -10.77 15.54 18.92
N GLU A 45 -10.47 14.26 19.08
CA GLU A 45 -10.36 13.57 20.38
C GLU A 45 -8.97 12.93 20.55
N LEU A 46 -7.92 13.59 20.04
CA LEU A 46 -6.56 13.11 20.16
C LEU A 46 -6.10 13.17 21.61
N ARG A 47 -5.70 12.02 22.17
CA ARG A 47 -5.13 11.94 23.53
C ARG A 47 -3.60 11.93 23.50
N GLN A 48 -2.98 12.27 24.63
CA GLN A 48 -1.53 12.25 24.82
C GLN A 48 -0.92 10.88 24.49
N GLY A 49 0.31 10.88 23.96
CA GLY A 49 0.91 9.68 23.37
C GLY A 49 0.09 9.31 22.14
N PRO A 50 0.21 10.10 21.06
CA PRO A 50 -0.86 10.39 20.10
C PRO A 50 -1.78 9.19 19.87
N ASP A 51 -2.96 9.25 20.49
CA ASP A 51 -3.96 8.20 20.49
C ASP A 51 -5.23 8.75 19.83
N GLY A 52 -5.28 8.60 18.51
CA GLY A 52 -6.31 9.12 17.61
C GLY A 52 -7.31 8.06 17.16
N GLU A 53 -8.04 8.29 16.08
CA GLU A 53 -9.01 7.35 15.50
C GLU A 53 -8.30 6.17 14.81
N LEU A 54 -7.21 6.46 14.08
CA LEU A 54 -6.54 5.47 13.23
C LEU A 54 -5.28 4.90 13.86
N VAL A 55 -4.55 5.70 14.62
CA VAL A 55 -3.22 5.37 15.11
C VAL A 55 -3.12 5.62 16.60
N GLN A 56 -2.35 4.77 17.28
CA GLN A 56 -1.97 4.94 18.68
C GLN A 56 -0.46 4.82 18.82
N VAL A 57 0.20 5.82 19.41
CA VAL A 57 1.62 5.74 19.75
C VAL A 57 1.79 5.16 21.15
N VAL A 58 2.42 3.99 21.24
CA VAL A 58 2.68 3.27 22.50
C VAL A 58 4.18 3.19 22.71
N ASP A 59 4.73 4.05 23.57
CA ASP A 59 6.18 4.22 23.70
C ASP A 59 6.73 3.54 24.96
N PHE A 60 6.78 2.21 24.91
CA PHE A 60 7.41 1.35 25.93
C PHE A 60 8.67 0.69 25.37
N ASP A 61 9.81 0.95 26.00
CA ASP A 61 11.10 0.34 25.67
C ASP A 61 11.26 -0.96 26.46
N VAL A 62 11.08 -2.09 25.77
CA VAL A 62 11.19 -3.42 26.39
C VAL A 62 12.62 -3.67 26.86
N SER A 63 13.62 -3.33 26.04
CA SER A 63 15.04 -3.56 26.35
C SER A 63 15.49 -2.77 27.57
N ARG A 64 14.92 -1.59 27.80
CA ARG A 64 15.20 -0.74 28.98
C ARG A 64 14.15 -0.79 30.07
N ASN A 65 13.11 -1.61 29.89
CA ASN A 65 11.95 -1.77 30.77
C ASN A 65 11.38 -0.43 31.29
N ARG A 66 11.10 0.51 30.40
CA ARG A 66 10.60 1.85 30.77
C ARG A 66 9.58 2.42 29.81
N TRP A 67 8.68 3.24 30.35
CA TRP A 67 7.78 4.08 29.58
C TRP A 67 8.43 5.45 29.34
N TYR A 68 8.33 5.95 28.11
CA TYR A 68 8.68 7.34 27.82
C TYR A 68 7.47 8.26 28.05
N LEU A 69 7.76 9.53 28.38
CA LEU A 69 6.73 10.52 28.62
C LEU A 69 5.89 10.72 27.34
N PRO A 70 4.55 10.57 27.37
CA PRO A 70 3.71 10.79 26.20
C PRO A 70 3.70 12.26 25.77
N VAL A 71 3.78 12.53 24.47
CA VAL A 71 3.60 13.88 23.92
C VAL A 71 2.11 14.25 23.86
N ASP A 72 1.77 15.45 24.32
CA ASP A 72 0.45 16.05 24.14
C ASP A 72 0.49 17.06 22.98
N LEU A 73 0.09 16.62 21.79
CA LEU A 73 0.11 17.44 20.58
C LEU A 73 -0.93 18.58 20.58
N ASP A 74 -1.85 18.59 21.56
CA ASP A 74 -2.88 19.62 21.71
C ASP A 74 -2.46 20.72 22.70
N ALA A 75 -1.30 20.57 23.33
CA ALA A 75 -0.71 21.60 24.17
C ALA A 75 -0.50 22.90 23.39
N ALA A 76 -0.98 24.02 23.94
CA ALA A 76 -1.02 25.32 23.27
C ALA A 76 0.33 25.77 22.68
N PHE A 77 1.44 25.53 23.39
CA PHE A 77 2.78 25.88 22.92
C PHE A 77 3.26 25.01 21.77
N LEU A 78 2.85 23.74 21.71
CA LEU A 78 3.20 22.85 20.59
C LEU A 78 2.38 23.21 19.35
N LEU A 79 1.09 23.51 19.50
CA LEU A 79 0.26 23.99 18.41
C LEU A 79 0.82 25.27 17.77
N ALA A 80 1.32 26.20 18.58
CA ALA A 80 1.94 27.45 18.11
C ALA A 80 3.30 27.24 17.40
N GLN A 81 3.93 26.06 17.55
CA GLN A 81 5.28 25.76 17.06
C GLN A 81 5.29 24.70 15.96
N ASP A 82 4.13 24.25 15.48
CA ASP A 82 4.02 23.11 14.56
C ASP A 82 4.60 21.82 15.16
N GLY A 83 4.34 21.62 16.45
CA GLY A 83 4.88 20.52 17.24
C GLY A 83 6.29 20.77 17.78
N ILE A 84 6.86 19.72 18.34
CA ILE A 84 8.23 19.66 18.84
C ILE A 84 9.20 19.72 17.65
N ARG A 85 10.27 20.51 17.79
CA ARG A 85 11.37 20.47 16.83
C ARG A 85 11.99 19.06 16.83
N PRO A 86 12.09 18.37 15.68
CA PRO A 86 12.66 17.03 15.62
C PRO A 86 14.07 16.98 16.19
N THR A 87 14.35 15.96 17.00
CA THR A 87 15.63 15.72 17.66
C THR A 87 15.76 14.23 18.00
N GLU A 88 16.99 13.74 18.04
CA GLU A 88 17.33 12.36 18.45
C GLU A 88 17.34 12.18 19.99
N SER A 89 17.25 13.28 20.75
CA SER A 89 17.46 13.28 22.20
C SER A 89 16.17 13.26 23.03
N ASP A 90 15.03 13.59 22.42
CA ASP A 90 13.73 13.68 23.09
C ASP A 90 12.75 12.64 22.51
N PRO A 91 12.43 11.56 23.25
CA PRO A 91 11.46 10.54 22.83
C PRO A 91 10.10 11.11 22.42
N ARG A 92 9.68 12.26 22.97
CA ARG A 92 8.43 12.92 22.57
C ARG A 92 8.47 13.40 21.12
N ALA A 93 9.64 13.84 20.64
CA ALA A 93 9.83 14.18 19.24
C ALA A 93 9.72 12.93 18.35
N HIS A 94 10.20 11.77 18.81
CA HIS A 94 10.10 10.50 18.08
C HIS A 94 8.62 10.08 17.94
N GLN A 95 7.85 10.17 19.02
CA GLN A 95 6.40 9.91 19.01
C GLN A 95 5.67 10.82 18.00
N GLN A 96 6.01 12.10 17.95
CA GLN A 96 5.45 13.03 16.98
C GLN A 96 5.81 12.64 15.53
N VAL A 97 7.08 12.35 15.25
CA VAL A 97 7.55 12.03 13.90
C VAL A 97 6.81 10.80 13.37
N VAL A 98 6.77 9.73 14.16
CA VAL A 98 6.11 8.47 13.80
C VAL A 98 4.62 8.67 13.55
N TYR A 99 3.92 9.42 14.42
CA TYR A 99 2.51 9.74 14.23
C TYR A 99 2.27 10.58 12.97
N ALA A 100 3.06 11.64 12.76
CA ALA A 100 2.86 12.58 11.66
C ALA A 100 3.07 11.91 10.30
N VAL A 101 4.14 11.12 10.14
CA VAL A 101 4.42 10.38 8.90
C VAL A 101 3.35 9.33 8.65
N ALA A 102 2.96 8.55 9.67
CA ALA A 102 1.91 7.53 9.52
C ALA A 102 0.57 8.13 9.06
N MET A 103 0.13 9.21 9.70
CA MET A 103 -1.11 9.89 9.32
C MET A 103 -1.05 10.48 7.91
N SER A 104 0.11 11.02 7.50
CA SER A 104 0.32 11.52 6.13
C SER A 104 0.20 10.40 5.08
N VAL A 105 0.77 9.22 5.35
CA VAL A 105 0.67 8.05 4.47
C VAL A 105 -0.78 7.57 4.37
N ILE A 106 -1.49 7.45 5.50
CA ILE A 106 -2.89 7.01 5.50
C ILE A 106 -3.78 7.98 4.71
N GLU A 107 -3.66 9.29 4.94
CA GLU A 107 -4.43 10.31 4.20
C GLU A 107 -4.19 10.22 2.69
N ARG A 108 -2.95 9.92 2.28
CA ARG A 108 -2.61 9.74 0.87
C ARG A 108 -3.31 8.53 0.26
N PHE A 109 -3.39 7.41 0.99
CA PHE A 109 -4.17 6.24 0.58
C PHE A 109 -5.68 6.55 0.50
N GLU A 110 -6.25 7.27 1.47
CA GLU A 110 -7.66 7.71 1.43
C GLU A 110 -7.97 8.50 0.17
N ARG A 111 -7.12 9.49 -0.13
CA ARG A 111 -7.24 10.36 -1.30
C ARG A 111 -7.21 9.57 -2.61
N PHE A 112 -6.24 8.65 -2.75
CA PHE A 112 -6.10 7.86 -3.97
C PHE A 112 -7.22 6.83 -4.13
N MET A 113 -7.58 6.13 -3.05
CA MET A 113 -8.66 5.15 -3.12
C MET A 113 -10.03 5.82 -3.31
N GLY A 114 -10.21 7.05 -2.84
CA GLY A 114 -11.46 7.80 -2.91
C GLY A 114 -12.46 7.36 -1.83
N ARG A 115 -11.98 6.96 -0.65
CA ARG A 115 -12.80 6.52 0.48
C ARG A 115 -12.10 6.77 1.81
N ARG A 116 -12.88 6.95 2.86
CA ARG A 116 -12.37 6.98 4.24
C ARG A 116 -11.71 5.65 4.58
N PHE A 117 -10.52 5.73 5.16
CA PHE A 117 -9.76 4.58 5.62
C PHE A 117 -10.21 4.22 7.03
N ARG A 118 -10.20 2.92 7.30
CA ARG A 118 -10.57 2.32 8.59
C ARG A 118 -9.73 1.07 8.76
N TRP A 119 -9.43 0.67 9.99
CA TRP A 119 -8.89 -0.65 10.28
C TRP A 119 -9.99 -1.71 10.47
N ARG A 120 -9.64 -3.01 10.53
CA ARG A 120 -10.66 -4.09 10.61
C ARG A 120 -11.16 -4.08 12.05
N GLY A 121 -12.48 -4.03 12.23
CA GLY A 121 -13.05 -3.74 13.54
C GLY A 121 -12.68 -2.35 14.04
N GLU A 122 -12.44 -2.23 15.36
CA GLU A 122 -12.05 -0.99 16.04
C GLU A 122 -10.56 -0.97 16.43
N GLN A 123 -9.74 -1.82 15.79
CA GLN A 123 -8.32 -1.96 16.12
C GLN A 123 -7.47 -0.87 15.47
N LYS A 124 -6.96 0.07 16.27
CA LYS A 124 -6.00 1.08 15.82
C LYS A 124 -4.64 0.44 15.49
N LEU A 125 -3.91 1.01 14.53
CA LEU A 125 -2.51 0.65 14.33
C LEU A 125 -1.66 1.20 15.47
N ARG A 126 -0.94 0.32 16.16
CA ARG A 126 -0.01 0.72 17.20
C ARG A 126 1.33 1.07 16.59
N LEU A 127 1.92 2.19 16.98
CA LEU A 127 3.27 2.56 16.59
C LEU A 127 4.14 2.57 17.85
N VAL A 128 5.24 1.82 17.84
CA VAL A 128 6.12 1.63 19.00
C VAL A 128 7.51 2.15 18.65
N PRO A 129 7.83 3.44 18.92
CA PRO A 129 9.06 4.08 18.47
C PRO A 129 10.36 3.45 19.00
N HIS A 130 10.31 2.83 20.18
CA HIS A 130 11.46 2.22 20.85
C HIS A 130 11.19 0.76 21.20
N ALA A 131 10.74 -0.04 20.24
CA ALA A 131 10.22 -1.38 20.50
C ALA A 131 11.29 -2.36 21.00
N PHE A 132 12.49 -2.32 20.43
CA PHE A 132 13.58 -3.25 20.75
C PHE A 132 14.95 -2.65 20.39
N GLU A 133 16.01 -3.26 20.91
CA GLU A 133 17.39 -2.95 20.52
C GLU A 133 17.79 -3.86 19.35
N GLY A 134 18.02 -3.27 18.18
CA GLY A 134 18.34 -3.99 16.94
C GLY A 134 18.24 -3.12 15.69
N GLN A 135 18.98 -3.53 14.65
CA GLN A 135 19.02 -2.90 13.33
C GLN A 135 17.83 -3.31 12.47
N ASN A 136 16.61 -3.03 12.91
CA ASN A 136 15.42 -3.38 12.14
C ASN A 136 14.21 -2.50 12.51
N ALA A 137 13.23 -2.45 11.62
CA ALA A 137 11.86 -2.03 11.89
C ALA A 137 10.93 -2.96 11.10
N TYR A 138 9.76 -3.30 11.65
CA TYR A 138 8.83 -4.17 10.93
C TYR A 138 7.38 -3.97 11.40
N PHE A 139 6.45 -4.18 10.47
CA PHE A 139 5.04 -4.38 10.77
C PHE A 139 4.77 -5.81 11.24
N ASP A 140 4.08 -5.94 12.38
CA ASP A 140 3.57 -7.19 12.92
C ASP A 140 2.04 -7.28 12.78
N PRO A 141 1.54 -8.15 11.87
CA PRO A 141 0.11 -8.37 11.67
C PRO A 141 -0.64 -8.91 12.88
N GLN A 142 0.00 -9.71 13.75
CA GLN A 142 -0.66 -10.31 14.91
C GLN A 142 -0.88 -9.28 16.02
N ARG A 143 0.12 -8.43 16.24
CA ARG A 143 0.03 -7.34 17.23
C ARG A 143 -0.69 -6.11 16.71
N GLY A 144 -0.90 -6.01 15.39
CA GLY A 144 -1.42 -4.80 14.76
C GLY A 144 -0.53 -3.61 15.05
N ALA A 145 0.80 -3.80 14.95
CA ALA A 145 1.78 -2.84 15.41
C ALA A 145 2.94 -2.69 14.44
N VAL A 146 3.46 -1.47 14.29
CA VAL A 146 4.77 -1.21 13.71
C VAL A 146 5.78 -1.04 14.84
N LEU A 147 6.83 -1.85 14.80
CA LEU A 147 7.84 -1.94 15.83
C LEU A 147 9.14 -1.37 15.29
N PHE A 148 9.63 -0.28 15.90
CA PHE A 148 10.86 0.38 15.49
C PHE A 148 12.01 0.02 16.42
N GLY A 149 13.11 -0.47 15.86
CA GLY A 149 14.34 -0.75 16.57
C GLY A 149 15.25 0.48 16.69
N TYR A 150 16.18 0.41 17.63
CA TYR A 150 17.32 1.32 17.75
C TYR A 150 18.61 0.56 17.95
N TYR A 151 19.74 1.13 17.52
CA TYR A 151 21.04 0.46 17.58
C TYR A 151 22.20 1.45 17.63
N GLN A 152 23.41 0.97 17.91
CA GLN A 152 24.62 1.78 17.82
C GLN A 152 25.20 1.71 16.41
N ALA A 153 25.47 2.88 15.82
CA ALA A 153 26.16 2.99 14.53
C ALA A 153 27.50 2.25 14.55
N ASP A 154 27.87 1.68 13.41
CA ASP A 154 29.08 0.87 13.27
C ASP A 154 30.33 1.61 13.77
N ALA A 155 31.23 0.87 14.43
CA ALA A 155 32.41 1.48 15.05
C ALA A 155 33.45 1.93 14.00
N ASP A 156 33.53 1.22 12.87
CA ASP A 156 34.56 1.42 11.87
C ASP A 156 34.03 2.21 10.66
N ASN A 157 32.78 1.95 10.24
CA ASN A 157 32.12 2.56 9.09
C ASN A 157 30.72 3.13 9.41
N PRO A 158 30.58 4.15 10.29
CA PRO A 158 29.29 4.76 10.64
C PRO A 158 28.70 5.70 9.57
N GLY A 159 29.38 5.86 8.42
CA GLY A 159 29.04 6.86 7.40
C GLY A 159 29.20 8.28 7.94
N ALA A 160 28.15 9.10 7.83
CA ALA A 160 28.15 10.48 8.35
C ALA A 160 27.89 10.59 9.87
N ASN A 161 27.59 9.47 10.53
CA ASN A 161 27.29 9.40 11.96
C ASN A 161 28.57 9.30 12.80
N LEU A 162 28.46 9.52 14.11
CA LEU A 162 29.56 9.23 15.03
C LEU A 162 29.63 7.71 15.31
N PRO A 163 30.82 7.11 15.42
CA PRO A 163 30.96 5.73 15.88
C PRO A 163 30.22 5.51 17.21
N GLY A 164 29.35 4.51 17.28
CA GLY A 164 28.55 4.20 18.47
C GLY A 164 27.40 5.16 18.76
N GLN A 165 27.10 6.13 17.88
CA GLN A 165 25.89 6.96 17.98
C GLN A 165 24.65 6.06 17.97
N VAL A 166 23.69 6.36 18.85
CA VAL A 166 22.41 5.64 18.83
C VAL A 166 21.57 6.14 17.66
N ILE A 167 21.23 5.24 16.76
CA ILE A 167 20.37 5.47 15.60
C ILE A 167 18.98 4.93 15.91
N PHE A 168 17.96 5.71 15.56
CA PHE A 168 16.56 5.37 15.78
C PHE A 168 15.83 5.23 14.45
N THR A 169 15.38 4.01 14.12
CA THR A 169 14.64 3.76 12.87
C THR A 169 13.32 4.53 12.80
N CYS A 170 12.74 4.86 13.96
CA CYS A 170 11.53 5.68 14.12
C CYS A 170 11.70 7.16 13.77
N LEU A 171 12.90 7.60 13.39
CA LEU A 171 13.16 8.97 12.91
C LEU A 171 13.29 9.05 11.38
N SER A 172 13.40 7.92 10.70
CA SER A 172 13.46 7.86 9.24
C SER A 172 12.05 7.91 8.65
N ASN A 173 11.78 8.96 7.87
CA ASN A 173 10.51 9.13 7.15
C ASN A 173 10.23 7.91 6.25
N ASP A 174 11.27 7.46 5.56
CA ASP A 174 11.26 6.36 4.60
C ASP A 174 10.87 5.04 5.28
N ILE A 175 11.51 4.71 6.41
CA ILE A 175 11.22 3.48 7.17
C ILE A 175 9.79 3.52 7.72
N ILE A 176 9.37 4.65 8.31
CA ILE A 176 7.99 4.75 8.83
C ILE A 176 6.98 4.57 7.69
N ALA A 177 7.19 5.24 6.55
CA ALA A 177 6.29 5.16 5.41
C ALA A 177 6.23 3.75 4.81
N HIS A 178 7.39 3.07 4.73
CA HIS A 178 7.50 1.68 4.28
C HIS A 178 6.69 0.74 5.20
N GLU A 179 6.94 0.77 6.51
CA GLU A 179 6.28 -0.15 7.45
C GLU A 179 4.78 0.12 7.62
N VAL A 180 4.37 1.39 7.62
CA VAL A 180 2.94 1.75 7.65
C VAL A 180 2.25 1.28 6.37
N THR A 181 2.94 1.29 5.23
CA THR A 181 2.40 0.75 3.98
C THR A 181 2.16 -0.75 4.09
N HIS A 182 3.04 -1.54 4.72
CA HIS A 182 2.75 -2.96 4.97
C HIS A 182 1.46 -3.16 5.77
N ALA A 183 1.25 -2.36 6.82
CA ALA A 183 0.01 -2.41 7.60
C ALA A 183 -1.23 -2.11 6.74
N ILE A 184 -1.16 -1.08 5.89
CA ILE A 184 -2.24 -0.69 4.98
C ILE A 184 -2.50 -1.77 3.92
N VAL A 185 -1.46 -2.31 3.29
CA VAL A 185 -1.58 -3.39 2.30
C VAL A 185 -2.18 -4.63 2.95
N HIS A 186 -1.73 -5.01 4.15
CA HIS A 186 -2.32 -6.12 4.90
C HIS A 186 -3.81 -5.89 5.21
N ARG A 187 -4.20 -4.64 5.51
CA ARG A 187 -5.61 -4.27 5.70
C ARG A 187 -6.45 -4.47 4.42
N ILE A 188 -5.94 -4.00 3.28
CA ILE A 188 -6.68 -4.00 2.00
C ILE A 188 -6.66 -5.40 1.35
N ARG A 189 -5.54 -6.12 1.44
CA ARG A 189 -5.27 -7.41 0.78
C ARG A 189 -4.71 -8.43 1.78
N ARG A 190 -5.54 -8.84 2.75
CA ARG A 190 -5.16 -9.75 3.85
C ARG A 190 -4.40 -11.00 3.40
N GLN A 191 -4.82 -11.63 2.30
CA GLN A 191 -4.26 -12.91 1.88
C GLN A 191 -2.88 -12.79 1.23
N TYR A 192 -2.35 -11.58 1.05
CA TYR A 192 -0.99 -11.39 0.54
C TYR A 192 0.07 -11.65 1.62
N ARG A 193 -0.35 -11.98 2.85
CA ARG A 193 0.53 -12.59 3.85
C ARG A 193 0.87 -14.06 3.55
N LEU A 194 0.19 -14.69 2.58
CA LEU A 194 0.41 -16.08 2.21
C LEU A 194 1.35 -16.13 1.01
N SER A 195 2.53 -16.71 1.18
CA SER A 195 3.53 -16.89 0.12
C SER A 195 3.10 -17.96 -0.89
N THR A 196 2.08 -17.70 -1.70
CA THR A 196 1.59 -18.69 -2.68
C THR A 196 2.41 -18.71 -3.97
N ASN A 197 3.21 -17.68 -4.22
CA ASN A 197 4.18 -17.60 -5.30
C ASN A 197 5.26 -16.55 -4.98
N GLN A 198 6.33 -16.50 -5.79
CA GLN A 198 7.49 -15.60 -5.62
C GLN A 198 7.18 -14.10 -5.68
N ASP A 199 6.10 -13.69 -6.35
CA ASP A 199 5.73 -12.28 -6.52
C ASP A 199 4.96 -11.73 -5.32
N VAL A 200 4.36 -12.58 -4.46
CA VAL A 200 3.41 -12.10 -3.42
C VAL A 200 4.11 -11.16 -2.43
N PHE A 201 5.22 -11.60 -1.84
CA PHE A 201 6.00 -10.76 -0.94
C PHE A 201 6.80 -9.68 -1.68
N ALA A 202 7.31 -9.98 -2.88
CA ALA A 202 7.98 -8.97 -3.70
C ALA A 202 7.05 -7.78 -4.04
N CYS A 203 5.75 -8.04 -4.27
CA CYS A 203 4.75 -7.00 -4.47
C CYS A 203 4.53 -6.17 -3.19
N HIS A 204 4.53 -6.81 -2.03
CA HIS A 204 4.44 -6.10 -0.74
C HIS A 204 5.60 -5.13 -0.55
N GLU A 205 6.83 -5.60 -0.75
CA GLU A 205 8.06 -4.80 -0.66
C GLU A 205 8.05 -3.66 -1.67
N ALA A 206 7.78 -3.97 -2.94
CA ALA A 206 7.80 -2.98 -4.00
C ALA A 206 6.80 -1.85 -3.77
N ILE A 207 5.61 -2.15 -3.24
CA ILE A 207 4.58 -1.12 -2.99
C ILE A 207 4.99 -0.26 -1.79
N ALA A 208 5.55 -0.85 -0.73
CA ALA A 208 6.04 -0.12 0.42
C ALA A 208 7.20 0.82 0.05
N ASP A 209 8.15 0.35 -0.78
CA ASP A 209 9.21 1.18 -1.35
C ASP A 209 8.69 2.30 -2.25
N LEU A 210 7.71 2.02 -3.11
CA LEU A 210 7.12 3.05 -3.96
C LEU A 210 6.44 4.15 -3.14
N VAL A 211 5.70 3.79 -2.10
CA VAL A 211 5.06 4.77 -1.22
C VAL A 211 6.13 5.61 -0.52
N ALA A 212 7.17 4.99 0.06
CA ALA A 212 8.26 5.69 0.71
C ALA A 212 9.00 6.65 -0.24
N LEU A 213 9.41 6.19 -1.43
CA LEU A 213 10.11 7.01 -2.42
C LEU A 213 9.24 8.15 -2.94
N PHE A 214 7.98 7.89 -3.29
CA PHE A 214 7.08 8.95 -3.76
C PHE A 214 6.62 9.88 -2.63
N GLN A 215 6.81 9.50 -1.36
CA GLN A 215 6.59 10.40 -0.24
C GLN A 215 7.58 11.58 -0.26
N HIS A 216 8.81 11.38 -0.73
CA HIS A 216 9.78 12.48 -0.94
C HIS A 216 9.23 13.58 -1.84
N PHE A 217 8.41 13.20 -2.82
CA PHE A 217 7.76 14.12 -3.75
C PHE A 217 6.52 14.79 -3.20
N ALA A 218 5.99 14.38 -2.04
CA ALA A 218 4.97 15.14 -1.34
C ALA A 218 5.55 16.44 -0.72
N TYR A 219 6.88 16.51 -0.57
CA TYR A 219 7.58 17.58 0.11
C TYR A 219 8.14 18.59 -0.88
N ARG A 220 7.29 19.54 -1.29
CA ARG A 220 7.59 20.50 -2.36
C ARG A 220 8.94 21.21 -2.19
N ASP A 221 9.28 21.63 -0.98
CA ASP A 221 10.54 22.37 -0.73
C ASP A 221 11.78 21.50 -0.95
N VAL A 222 11.69 20.20 -0.62
CA VAL A 222 12.75 19.21 -0.87
C VAL A 222 12.92 19.00 -2.36
N VAL A 223 11.82 18.88 -3.10
CA VAL A 223 11.84 18.72 -4.57
C VAL A 223 12.38 19.98 -5.24
N LEU A 224 12.02 21.16 -4.75
CA LEU A 224 12.50 22.45 -5.26
C LEU A 224 14.02 22.57 -5.14
N ASP A 225 14.57 22.25 -3.98
CA ASP A 225 16.02 22.28 -3.74
C ASP A 225 16.76 21.26 -4.64
N ALA A 226 16.21 20.05 -4.79
CA ALA A 226 16.77 19.04 -5.68
C ALA A 226 16.78 19.50 -7.16
N ILE A 227 15.69 20.07 -7.65
CA ILE A 227 15.60 20.60 -9.03
C ILE A 227 16.57 21.77 -9.22
N ALA A 228 16.71 22.66 -8.24
CA ALA A 228 17.64 23.77 -8.28
C ALA A 228 19.10 23.31 -8.36
N LYS A 229 19.46 22.28 -7.59
CA LYS A 229 20.82 21.68 -7.56
C LYS A 229 21.16 20.89 -8.82
N THR A 230 20.18 20.25 -9.44
CA THR A 230 20.36 19.38 -10.61
C THR A 230 20.08 20.06 -11.95
N SER A 231 19.74 21.36 -11.95
CA SER A 231 19.31 22.09 -13.15
C SER A 231 18.23 21.35 -13.93
N ALA A 232 17.18 20.90 -13.21
CA ALA A 232 16.07 20.07 -13.70
C ALA A 232 16.39 18.61 -14.06
N GLY A 233 17.65 18.17 -13.95
CA GLY A 233 18.07 16.79 -14.18
C GLY A 233 17.78 15.86 -13.00
N LEU A 234 16.50 15.57 -12.75
CA LEU A 234 16.06 14.80 -11.57
C LEU A 234 16.65 13.39 -11.48
N ALA A 235 17.03 12.76 -12.59
CA ALA A 235 17.71 11.46 -12.58
C ALA A 235 19.08 11.49 -11.86
N ASN A 236 19.66 12.68 -11.66
CA ASN A 236 20.92 12.87 -10.97
C ASN A 236 20.74 13.18 -9.47
N SER A 237 19.51 13.22 -8.95
CA SER A 237 19.26 13.48 -7.53
C SER A 237 19.31 12.19 -6.72
N THR A 238 20.39 11.99 -5.97
CA THR A 238 20.54 10.82 -5.07
C THR A 238 19.52 10.89 -3.92
N GLY A 239 19.35 12.05 -3.29
CA GLY A 239 18.47 12.20 -2.12
C GLY A 239 16.98 11.95 -2.36
N LEU A 240 16.45 12.13 -3.58
CA LEU A 240 15.03 11.85 -3.87
C LEU A 240 14.78 10.41 -4.33
N LEU A 241 15.82 9.72 -4.78
CA LEU A 241 15.72 8.43 -5.49
C LEU A 241 16.33 7.27 -4.69
N GLU A 242 16.77 7.50 -3.46
CA GLU A 242 17.34 6.50 -2.56
C GLU A 242 16.52 6.42 -1.26
N LEU A 243 16.45 5.24 -0.65
CA LEU A 243 15.71 4.96 0.59
C LEU A 243 16.64 4.71 1.77
N ALA A 244 16.28 5.28 2.93
CA ALA A 244 16.87 5.01 4.23
C ALA A 244 18.41 5.10 4.21
N ARG A 245 18.94 6.21 3.68
CA ARG A 245 20.37 6.40 3.46
C ARG A 245 21.19 6.35 4.74
N GLU A 246 20.76 7.06 5.79
CA GLU A 246 21.42 7.01 7.10
C GLU A 246 21.46 5.58 7.67
N PHE A 247 20.38 4.81 7.52
CA PHE A 247 20.34 3.43 7.97
C PHE A 247 21.38 2.58 7.23
N GLY A 248 21.38 2.59 5.90
CA GLY A 248 22.34 1.81 5.11
C GLY A 248 23.81 2.23 5.34
N GLU A 249 24.08 3.53 5.49
CA GLU A 249 25.42 4.03 5.78
C GLU A 249 25.89 3.64 7.20
N SER A 250 25.02 3.75 8.21
CA SER A 250 25.39 3.53 9.62
C SER A 250 25.51 2.06 10.04
N THR A 251 24.95 1.14 9.25
CA THR A 251 25.17 -0.32 9.43
C THR A 251 26.43 -0.82 8.71
N GLY A 252 27.29 0.06 8.20
CA GLY A 252 28.55 -0.31 7.54
C GLY A 252 28.42 -0.73 6.08
N ARG A 253 27.24 -0.62 5.44
CA ARG A 253 27.07 -0.92 4.01
C ARG A 253 27.62 0.17 3.09
N GLY A 254 27.75 1.40 3.60
CA GLY A 254 28.35 2.53 2.87
C GLY A 254 27.48 3.09 1.73
N ALA A 255 26.22 2.68 1.62
CA ALA A 255 25.25 3.16 0.63
C ALA A 255 23.83 3.11 1.20
N ALA A 256 22.88 3.74 0.52
CA ALA A 256 21.46 3.66 0.89
C ALA A 256 20.92 2.23 0.87
N LEU A 257 19.88 1.96 1.67
CA LEU A 257 19.31 0.62 1.77
C LEU A 257 18.79 0.13 0.41
N ARG A 258 18.13 1.02 -0.34
CA ARG A 258 17.60 0.75 -1.68
C ARG A 258 17.70 1.98 -2.57
N SER A 259 17.77 1.77 -3.89
CA SER A 259 17.74 2.83 -4.90
C SER A 259 16.63 2.59 -5.91
N ALA A 260 15.92 3.65 -6.26
CA ALA A 260 14.90 3.67 -7.30
C ALA A 260 15.50 3.57 -8.71
N ILE A 261 16.80 3.80 -8.85
CA ILE A 261 17.53 3.65 -10.11
C ILE A 261 18.30 2.33 -10.06
N LEU A 262 17.86 1.37 -10.87
CA LEU A 262 18.65 0.22 -11.26
C LEU A 262 19.25 0.45 -12.65
N ASP A 263 20.40 -0.17 -12.93
CA ASP A 263 21.03 -0.13 -14.26
C ASP A 263 19.97 -0.44 -15.33
N ARG A 264 19.85 0.46 -16.32
CA ARG A 264 18.92 0.30 -17.44
C ARG A 264 19.26 -0.90 -18.32
N ASN A 265 20.48 -1.43 -18.20
CA ASN A 265 20.89 -2.68 -18.83
C ASN A 265 20.49 -3.93 -18.02
N SER A 266 19.90 -3.79 -16.84
CA SER A 266 19.32 -4.92 -16.12
C SER A 266 18.14 -5.47 -16.93
N THR A 267 18.39 -6.61 -17.59
CA THR A 267 17.51 -7.16 -18.61
C THR A 267 16.38 -8.01 -18.01
N SER A 268 15.44 -8.44 -18.84
CA SER A 268 14.41 -9.44 -18.49
C SER A 268 14.96 -10.70 -17.82
N GLY A 269 16.22 -11.08 -18.10
CA GLY A 269 16.87 -12.23 -17.46
C GLY A 269 17.13 -12.02 -15.97
N SER A 270 17.48 -10.80 -15.57
CA SER A 270 17.79 -10.47 -14.17
C SER A 270 16.54 -10.54 -13.29
N PHE A 271 15.41 -10.00 -13.75
CA PHE A 271 14.13 -10.15 -13.05
C PHE A 271 13.65 -11.60 -12.95
N ALA A 272 13.90 -12.43 -13.98
CA ALA A 272 13.52 -13.84 -13.93
C ALA A 272 14.36 -14.65 -12.91
N ALA A 273 15.60 -14.24 -12.68
CA ALA A 273 16.51 -14.87 -11.72
C ALA A 273 16.29 -14.39 -10.28
N ALA A 274 15.80 -13.15 -10.09
CA ALA A 274 15.54 -12.58 -8.77
C ALA A 274 14.41 -13.34 -8.04
N THR A 275 14.79 -13.96 -6.93
CA THR A 275 13.92 -14.84 -6.12
C THR A 275 13.69 -14.30 -4.72
N GLU A 276 14.64 -13.49 -4.22
CA GLU A 276 14.52 -12.77 -2.96
C GLU A 276 13.48 -11.63 -3.11
N PRO A 277 12.52 -11.49 -2.18
CA PRO A 277 11.44 -10.52 -2.29
C PRO A 277 11.88 -9.06 -2.51
N HIS A 278 12.90 -8.58 -1.81
CA HIS A 278 13.35 -7.19 -1.95
C HIS A 278 14.01 -6.93 -3.31
N GLU A 279 14.94 -7.80 -3.72
CA GLU A 279 15.63 -7.73 -5.01
C GLU A 279 14.61 -7.76 -6.14
N ARG A 280 13.67 -8.72 -6.08
CA ARG A 280 12.63 -8.86 -7.08
C ARG A 280 11.69 -7.65 -7.11
N GLY A 281 11.35 -7.11 -5.94
CA GLY A 281 10.55 -5.89 -5.79
C GLY A 281 11.24 -4.65 -6.36
N ALA A 282 12.56 -4.54 -6.22
CA ALA A 282 13.33 -3.40 -6.72
C ALA A 282 13.23 -3.24 -8.25
N TYR A 283 13.13 -4.34 -9.01
CA TYR A 283 12.87 -4.26 -10.46
C TYR A 283 11.52 -3.60 -10.80
N PHE A 284 10.50 -3.87 -9.99
CA PHE A 284 9.19 -3.23 -10.16
C PHE A 284 9.27 -1.74 -9.81
N VAL A 285 9.90 -1.40 -8.68
CA VAL A 285 10.13 -0.01 -8.27
C VAL A 285 10.85 0.77 -9.37
N ALA A 286 11.94 0.20 -9.90
CA ALA A 286 12.74 0.83 -10.94
C ALA A 286 11.98 1.02 -12.25
N ALA A 287 11.09 0.09 -12.66
CA ALA A 287 10.22 0.31 -13.82
C ALA A 287 9.28 1.50 -13.63
N VAL A 288 8.67 1.64 -12.44
CA VAL A 288 7.79 2.78 -12.15
C VAL A 288 8.57 4.09 -12.19
N PHE A 289 9.79 4.11 -11.67
CA PHE A 289 10.65 5.30 -11.71
C PHE A 289 11.19 5.63 -13.10
N ASP A 290 11.50 4.62 -13.93
CA ASP A 290 11.83 4.85 -15.34
C ASP A 290 10.67 5.56 -16.07
N ALA A 291 9.44 5.08 -15.86
CA ALA A 291 8.25 5.71 -16.42
C ALA A 291 8.00 7.12 -15.84
N TYR A 292 8.25 7.33 -14.55
CA TYR A 292 8.14 8.65 -13.91
C TYR A 292 9.13 9.65 -14.50
N LEU A 293 10.40 9.27 -14.62
CA LEU A 293 11.45 10.16 -15.14
C LEU A 293 11.18 10.51 -16.61
N GLU A 294 10.71 9.56 -17.42
CA GLU A 294 10.29 9.81 -18.81
C GLU A 294 9.09 10.76 -18.87
N ALA A 295 8.05 10.52 -18.04
CA ALA A 295 6.89 11.38 -17.95
C ALA A 295 7.24 12.80 -17.50
N TYR A 296 8.14 12.92 -16.52
CA TYR A 296 8.64 14.18 -16.01
C TYR A 296 9.37 14.98 -17.09
N GLN A 297 10.31 14.35 -17.82
CA GLN A 297 11.02 15.00 -18.93
C GLN A 297 10.04 15.52 -19.99
N ASN A 298 9.03 14.72 -20.35
CA ASN A 298 8.01 15.12 -21.32
C ASN A 298 7.18 16.32 -20.81
N ALA A 299 6.80 16.32 -19.54
CA ALA A 299 5.94 17.35 -18.95
C ALA A 299 6.64 18.70 -18.76
N ILE A 300 7.96 18.74 -18.64
CA ILE A 300 8.71 19.99 -18.47
C ILE A 300 9.31 20.51 -19.78
N ALA A 301 9.22 19.73 -20.87
CA ALA A 301 9.89 20.03 -22.12
C ALA A 301 9.44 21.39 -22.72
N ASP A 302 8.16 21.75 -22.54
CA ASP A 302 7.65 23.07 -22.94
C ASP A 302 8.19 24.20 -22.05
N LEU A 303 8.23 24.02 -20.73
CA LEU A 303 8.82 24.97 -19.78
C LEU A 303 10.28 25.26 -20.11
N LEU A 304 11.05 24.22 -20.43
CA LEU A 304 12.44 24.36 -20.84
C LEU A 304 12.55 25.12 -22.17
N ARG A 305 11.75 24.76 -23.19
CA ARG A 305 11.76 25.50 -24.47
C ARG A 305 11.37 26.97 -24.29
N ILE A 306 10.38 27.27 -23.44
CA ILE A 306 9.98 28.65 -23.15
C ILE A 306 11.14 29.41 -22.51
N ALA A 307 11.80 28.81 -21.52
CA ALA A 307 12.90 29.45 -20.80
C ALA A 307 14.19 29.62 -21.63
N THR A 308 14.39 28.79 -22.65
CA THR A 308 15.65 28.76 -23.43
C THR A 308 15.50 29.28 -24.85
N GLY A 309 14.40 29.95 -25.17
CA GLY A 309 14.15 30.49 -26.52
C GLY A 309 13.96 29.42 -27.60
N GLY A 310 13.44 28.25 -27.22
CA GLY A 310 13.08 27.15 -28.12
C GLY A 310 14.06 25.99 -28.16
N THR A 311 15.28 26.12 -27.60
CA THR A 311 16.30 25.06 -27.68
C THR A 311 15.98 23.83 -26.82
N GLY A 312 15.24 24.01 -25.72
CA GLY A 312 15.01 22.98 -24.70
C GLY A 312 16.25 22.63 -23.86
N ILE A 313 17.40 23.28 -24.10
CA ILE A 313 18.66 23.02 -23.41
C ILE A 313 18.93 24.18 -22.45
N PRO A 314 18.89 23.94 -21.12
CA PRO A 314 19.24 24.95 -20.13
C PRO A 314 20.62 25.58 -20.38
N PRO A 315 20.79 26.91 -20.24
CA PRO A 315 22.10 27.51 -20.24
C PRO A 315 22.91 27.02 -19.02
N ALA A 316 24.24 27.08 -19.13
CA ALA A 316 25.11 26.78 -18.01
C ALA A 316 24.80 27.74 -16.82
N GLY A 317 24.74 27.19 -15.62
CA GLY A 317 24.42 27.93 -14.40
C GLY A 317 23.10 27.53 -13.75
N ARG A 318 22.60 28.38 -12.84
CA ARG A 318 21.35 28.12 -12.12
C ARG A 318 20.14 28.54 -12.96
N LEU A 319 19.09 27.74 -12.89
CA LEU A 319 17.79 28.09 -13.45
C LEU A 319 17.15 29.24 -12.66
N HIS A 320 16.30 30.03 -13.33
CA HIS A 320 15.51 31.07 -12.68
C HIS A 320 14.60 30.46 -11.59
N PRO A 321 14.48 31.05 -10.38
CA PRO A 321 13.67 30.49 -9.30
C PRO A 321 12.22 30.16 -9.69
N ASP A 322 11.58 31.01 -10.49
CA ASP A 322 10.22 30.76 -10.97
C ASP A 322 10.13 29.54 -11.91
N LEU A 323 11.15 29.31 -12.74
CA LEU A 323 11.22 28.12 -13.58
C LEU A 323 11.40 26.88 -12.71
N VAL A 324 12.31 26.92 -11.74
CA VAL A 324 12.49 25.84 -10.76
C VAL A 324 11.16 25.54 -10.07
N SER A 325 10.46 26.57 -9.59
CA SER A 325 9.15 26.45 -8.94
C SER A 325 8.12 25.76 -9.84
N ARG A 326 8.02 26.13 -11.12
CA ARG A 326 7.09 25.51 -12.07
C ARG A 326 7.45 24.07 -12.41
N ILE A 327 8.73 23.76 -12.58
CA ILE A 327 9.23 22.40 -12.79
C ILE A 327 8.94 21.54 -11.54
N THR A 328 9.09 22.13 -10.35
CA THR A 328 8.75 21.48 -9.07
C THR A 328 7.28 21.09 -9.03
N ASP A 329 6.38 22.00 -9.41
CA ASP A 329 4.95 21.71 -9.42
C ASP A 329 4.61 20.54 -10.36
N GLU A 330 5.26 20.47 -11.54
CA GLU A 330 5.08 19.34 -12.46
C GLU A 330 5.63 18.02 -11.91
N ALA A 331 6.81 18.03 -11.28
CA ALA A 331 7.41 16.86 -10.64
C ALA A 331 6.50 16.29 -9.53
N VAL A 332 6.07 17.14 -8.60
CA VAL A 332 5.17 16.79 -7.49
C VAL A 332 3.85 16.23 -8.03
N ARG A 333 3.25 16.92 -9.01
CA ARG A 333 1.97 16.52 -9.61
C ARG A 333 2.07 15.16 -10.30
N LEU A 334 3.15 14.89 -11.03
CA LEU A 334 3.34 13.61 -11.73
C LEU A 334 3.63 12.46 -10.77
N ALA A 335 4.45 12.69 -9.74
CA ALA A 335 4.71 11.71 -8.69
C ALA A 335 3.41 11.29 -8.00
N ASP A 336 2.58 12.26 -7.59
CA ASP A 336 1.27 11.98 -6.98
C ASP A 336 0.33 11.25 -7.95
N ARG A 337 0.35 11.61 -9.24
CA ARG A 337 -0.47 10.98 -10.28
C ARG A 337 -0.09 9.52 -10.53
N LEU A 338 1.20 9.20 -10.59
CA LEU A 338 1.72 7.84 -10.83
C LEU A 338 1.53 6.93 -9.62
N LEU A 339 1.88 7.39 -8.41
CA LEU A 339 1.60 6.62 -7.19
C LEU A 339 0.08 6.37 -7.06
N GLY A 340 -0.74 7.38 -7.35
CA GLY A 340 -2.19 7.24 -7.38
C GLY A 340 -2.70 6.23 -8.41
N MET A 341 -2.00 5.98 -9.53
CA MET A 341 -2.36 4.89 -10.46
C MET A 341 -2.16 3.53 -9.80
N VAL A 342 -1.00 3.30 -9.19
CA VAL A 342 -0.66 2.03 -8.54
C VAL A 342 -1.60 1.77 -7.35
N VAL A 343 -1.80 2.76 -6.49
CA VAL A 343 -2.66 2.62 -5.30
C VAL A 343 -4.12 2.39 -5.68
N ARG A 344 -4.66 3.05 -6.71
CA ARG A 344 -6.04 2.77 -7.19
C ARG A 344 -6.19 1.37 -7.77
N GLY A 345 -5.11 0.82 -8.32
CA GLY A 345 -5.04 -0.57 -8.79
C GLY A 345 -5.42 -1.57 -7.71
N PHE A 346 -5.29 -1.25 -6.42
CA PHE A 346 -5.61 -2.16 -5.33
C PHE A 346 -7.03 -2.70 -5.34
N ASP A 347 -8.04 -1.98 -5.82
CA ASP A 347 -9.41 -2.52 -5.92
C ASP A 347 -9.57 -3.48 -7.12
N TYR A 348 -8.64 -3.42 -8.08
CA TYR A 348 -8.59 -4.21 -9.31
C TYR A 348 -7.55 -5.34 -9.26
N LEU A 349 -7.05 -5.67 -8.07
CA LEU A 349 -6.14 -6.79 -7.86
C LEU A 349 -6.90 -8.08 -7.52
N PRO A 350 -6.31 -9.26 -7.80
CA PRO A 350 -6.84 -10.53 -7.30
C PRO A 350 -6.79 -10.59 -5.76
N VAL A 351 -7.73 -11.33 -5.14
CA VAL A 351 -7.82 -11.45 -3.67
C VAL A 351 -6.64 -12.21 -3.07
N VAL A 352 -6.09 -13.16 -3.82
CA VAL A 352 -5.00 -14.06 -3.44
C VAL A 352 -3.98 -14.15 -4.58
N ASP A 353 -2.79 -14.69 -4.32
CA ASP A 353 -1.86 -15.15 -5.36
C ASP A 353 -1.56 -14.12 -6.46
N VAL A 354 -1.28 -12.89 -6.03
CA VAL A 354 -0.93 -11.78 -6.91
C VAL A 354 0.38 -12.04 -7.62
N THR A 355 0.48 -11.55 -8.85
CA THR A 355 1.70 -11.50 -9.64
C THR A 355 1.95 -10.06 -10.10
N PHE A 356 3.19 -9.71 -10.44
CA PHE A 356 3.46 -8.36 -10.97
C PHE A 356 2.68 -8.08 -12.26
N GLY A 357 2.42 -9.10 -13.08
CA GLY A 357 1.54 -8.98 -14.24
C GLY A 357 0.11 -8.57 -13.85
N ASP A 358 -0.43 -9.08 -12.74
CA ASP A 358 -1.73 -8.65 -12.23
C ASP A 358 -1.70 -7.19 -11.77
N VAL A 359 -0.60 -6.74 -11.15
CA VAL A 359 -0.44 -5.33 -10.74
C VAL A 359 -0.44 -4.39 -11.94
N VAL A 360 0.24 -4.76 -13.04
CA VAL A 360 0.21 -3.99 -14.30
C VAL A 360 -1.23 -3.89 -14.83
N ARG A 361 -1.94 -5.02 -14.95
CA ARG A 361 -3.32 -5.04 -15.45
C ARG A 361 -4.27 -4.24 -14.56
N ALA A 362 -4.15 -4.38 -13.24
CA ALA A 362 -4.95 -3.66 -12.27
C ALA A 362 -4.74 -2.15 -12.37
N THR A 363 -3.48 -1.72 -12.47
CA THR A 363 -3.10 -0.31 -12.59
C THR A 363 -3.66 0.30 -13.89
N VAL A 364 -3.47 -0.38 -15.02
CA VAL A 364 -3.97 0.07 -16.33
C VAL A 364 -5.50 0.10 -16.35
N THR A 365 -6.16 -0.94 -15.83
CA THR A 365 -7.64 -1.01 -15.77
C THR A 365 -8.22 0.12 -14.93
N ALA A 366 -7.70 0.31 -13.72
CA ALA A 366 -8.18 1.35 -12.80
C ALA A 366 -7.98 2.76 -13.39
N ASP A 367 -6.85 2.99 -14.03
CA ASP A 367 -6.52 4.31 -14.58
C ASP A 367 -7.32 4.63 -15.85
N ARG A 368 -7.43 3.69 -16.79
CA ARG A 368 -8.19 3.86 -18.04
C ARG A 368 -9.63 4.27 -17.77
N ARG A 369 -10.24 3.74 -16.72
CA ARG A 369 -11.61 4.07 -16.34
C ARG A 369 -11.80 5.54 -15.95
N LEU A 370 -10.76 6.17 -15.41
CA LEU A 370 -10.79 7.55 -14.93
C LEU A 370 -10.19 8.53 -15.95
N TYR A 371 -9.30 8.04 -16.81
CA TYR A 371 -8.55 8.82 -17.79
C TYR A 371 -8.44 8.07 -19.13
N PRO A 372 -9.56 7.82 -19.86
CA PRO A 372 -9.57 6.93 -21.02
C PRO A 372 -8.56 7.32 -22.10
N GLU A 373 -8.40 8.62 -22.36
CA GLU A 373 -7.57 9.16 -23.44
C GLU A 373 -6.05 9.08 -23.22
N ASP A 374 -5.58 8.82 -21.99
CA ASP A 374 -4.15 8.87 -21.60
C ASP A 374 -3.34 10.01 -22.25
N ARG A 375 -3.86 11.24 -22.19
CA ARG A 375 -3.24 12.40 -22.87
C ARG A 375 -1.78 12.66 -22.49
N GLN A 376 -1.35 12.15 -21.34
CA GLN A 376 0.02 12.29 -20.82
C GLN A 376 0.87 11.04 -21.07
N HIS A 377 0.33 10.03 -21.77
CA HIS A 377 0.97 8.74 -22.07
C HIS A 377 1.50 7.99 -20.84
N LEU A 378 0.91 8.23 -19.66
CA LEU A 378 1.40 7.68 -18.39
C LEU A 378 1.27 6.15 -18.37
N ARG A 379 0.16 5.61 -18.88
CA ARG A 379 -0.02 4.15 -18.94
C ARG A 379 0.94 3.54 -19.93
N SER A 380 1.09 4.14 -21.12
CA SER A 380 1.99 3.62 -22.15
C SER A 380 3.45 3.60 -21.68
N MET A 381 3.95 4.69 -21.06
CA MET A 381 5.30 4.74 -20.49
C MET A 381 5.49 3.70 -19.38
N LEU A 382 4.50 3.55 -18.50
CA LEU A 382 4.54 2.57 -17.41
C LEU A 382 4.62 1.13 -17.94
N VAL A 383 3.77 0.78 -18.90
CA VAL A 383 3.74 -0.56 -19.51
C VAL A 383 5.05 -0.86 -20.24
N GLU A 384 5.59 0.10 -20.98
CA GLU A 384 6.86 -0.07 -21.68
C GLU A 384 8.04 -0.22 -20.71
N ALA A 385 8.06 0.55 -19.61
CA ALA A 385 9.08 0.40 -18.58
C ALA A 385 9.04 -0.99 -17.91
N PHE A 386 7.85 -1.51 -17.60
CA PHE A 386 7.70 -2.88 -17.11
C PHE A 386 8.18 -3.92 -18.11
N ARG A 387 7.81 -3.77 -19.39
CA ARG A 387 8.22 -4.68 -20.47
C ARG A 387 9.74 -4.77 -20.58
N ARG A 388 10.45 -3.64 -20.54
CA ARG A 388 11.92 -3.58 -20.61
C ARG A 388 12.59 -4.37 -19.49
N ARG A 389 11.94 -4.49 -18.33
CA ARG A 389 12.46 -5.18 -17.13
C ARG A 389 11.99 -6.62 -16.98
N GLY A 390 11.34 -7.23 -17.97
CA GLY A 390 10.85 -8.61 -17.82
C GLY A 390 9.45 -8.75 -17.23
N ILE A 391 8.77 -7.64 -16.95
CA ILE A 391 7.51 -7.63 -16.21
C ILE A 391 6.36 -7.44 -17.18
N TRP A 392 5.60 -8.49 -17.44
CA TRP A 392 4.36 -8.40 -18.22
C TRP A 392 3.36 -9.51 -17.84
N PRO A 393 2.06 -9.31 -18.08
CA PRO A 393 1.07 -10.35 -17.88
C PRO A 393 1.23 -11.49 -18.89
N LYS A 394 1.09 -12.74 -18.46
CA LYS A 394 1.29 -13.92 -19.34
C LYS A 394 0.10 -14.22 -20.27
N ASN A 395 -1.11 -13.84 -19.86
CA ASN A 395 -2.35 -14.21 -20.54
C ASN A 395 -2.99 -12.99 -21.26
N VAL A 396 -2.21 -12.24 -22.01
CA VAL A 396 -2.67 -11.11 -22.83
C VAL A 396 -2.11 -11.24 -24.25
N THR A 397 -2.87 -10.78 -25.24
CA THR A 397 -2.49 -10.88 -26.66
C THR A 397 -1.49 -9.82 -27.09
N SER A 398 -1.45 -8.68 -26.38
CA SER A 398 -0.50 -7.59 -26.59
C SER A 398 -0.38 -6.73 -25.32
N LEU A 399 0.48 -5.72 -25.37
CA LEU A 399 0.67 -4.74 -24.28
C LEU A 399 -0.06 -3.41 -24.54
N THR A 400 -1.07 -3.41 -25.40
CA THR A 400 -1.95 -2.24 -25.56
C THR A 400 -2.87 -2.09 -24.35
N ASP A 401 -3.34 -0.87 -24.10
CA ASP A 401 -4.29 -0.61 -23.03
C ASP A 401 -5.53 -1.51 -23.12
N ASP A 402 -6.06 -1.74 -24.32
CA ASP A 402 -7.24 -2.60 -24.53
C ASP A 402 -6.99 -4.07 -24.14
N ALA A 403 -5.80 -4.59 -24.45
CA ALA A 403 -5.44 -5.97 -24.15
C ALA A 403 -5.11 -6.19 -22.66
N LEU A 404 -4.63 -5.15 -21.97
CA LEU A 404 -4.25 -5.23 -20.55
C LEU A 404 -5.44 -5.11 -19.59
N VAL A 405 -6.50 -4.41 -20.00
CA VAL A 405 -7.71 -4.24 -19.21
C VAL A 405 -8.29 -5.60 -18.81
N TRP A 406 -8.80 -5.70 -17.58
CA TRP A 406 -9.51 -6.90 -17.14
C TRP A 406 -10.71 -7.19 -18.03
N VAL A 407 -10.91 -8.47 -18.37
CA VAL A 407 -12.01 -8.88 -19.25
C VAL A 407 -13.34 -8.68 -18.51
N GLN A 408 -14.32 -8.09 -19.21
CA GLN A 408 -15.69 -7.99 -18.69
C GLN A 408 -16.37 -9.36 -18.81
N PRO A 409 -17.23 -9.77 -17.87
CA PRO A 409 -17.92 -11.05 -17.96
C PRO A 409 -18.82 -11.08 -19.21
N ASP A 410 -18.82 -12.21 -19.93
CA ASP A 410 -19.62 -12.42 -21.15
C ASP A 410 -21.13 -12.33 -20.86
N SER A 411 -21.53 -12.80 -19.68
CA SER A 411 -22.85 -12.63 -19.10
C SER A 411 -22.89 -11.32 -18.33
N GLY A 412 -23.93 -10.49 -18.56
CA GLY A 412 -24.16 -9.27 -17.80
C GLY A 412 -24.53 -9.55 -16.34
N LEU A 413 -23.56 -9.97 -15.54
CA LEU A 413 -23.71 -10.27 -14.12
C LEU A 413 -24.23 -9.02 -13.39
N GLN A 414 -25.32 -9.19 -12.67
CA GLN A 414 -26.03 -8.13 -11.97
C GLN A 414 -26.23 -8.52 -10.51
N LEU A 415 -25.80 -7.66 -9.58
CA LEU A 415 -26.02 -7.84 -8.15
C LEU A 415 -27.40 -7.34 -7.70
N THR A 416 -27.86 -6.24 -8.28
CA THR A 416 -29.15 -5.65 -7.91
C THR A 416 -30.30 -6.60 -8.25
N GLY A 417 -31.29 -6.64 -7.35
CA GLY A 417 -32.37 -7.64 -7.33
C GLY A 417 -32.13 -8.74 -6.28
N SER A 418 -30.88 -9.19 -6.10
CA SER A 418 -30.51 -10.15 -5.04
C SER A 418 -29.75 -9.53 -3.87
N VAL A 419 -29.10 -8.39 -4.10
CA VAL A 419 -28.28 -7.68 -3.12
C VAL A 419 -28.70 -6.21 -3.06
N ASP A 420 -28.96 -5.69 -1.86
CA ASP A 420 -29.27 -4.28 -1.64
C ASP A 420 -27.99 -3.44 -1.48
N LEU A 421 -27.59 -2.77 -2.56
CA LEU A 421 -26.40 -1.91 -2.58
C LEU A 421 -26.67 -0.50 -1.99
N SER A 422 -27.93 -0.12 -1.79
CA SER A 422 -28.30 1.25 -1.39
C SER A 422 -27.67 1.64 -0.05
N ARG A 423 -27.69 0.72 0.91
CA ARG A 423 -27.10 0.91 2.25
C ARG A 423 -25.59 1.11 2.18
N ALA A 424 -24.88 0.34 1.36
CA ALA A 424 -23.44 0.48 1.18
C ALA A 424 -23.08 1.84 0.55
N ILE A 425 -23.81 2.23 -0.50
CA ILE A 425 -23.60 3.50 -1.21
C ILE A 425 -23.91 4.69 -0.28
N LEU A 426 -25.00 4.63 0.50
CA LEU A 426 -25.34 5.67 1.47
C LEU A 426 -24.27 5.78 2.57
N SER A 427 -23.84 4.65 3.12
CA SER A 427 -22.76 4.63 4.10
C SER A 427 -21.50 5.31 3.56
N ALA A 428 -21.08 4.98 2.35
CA ALA A 428 -19.90 5.56 1.74
C ALA A 428 -20.08 7.01 1.29
N SER A 429 -21.30 7.42 0.95
CA SER A 429 -21.62 8.82 0.67
C SER A 429 -21.46 9.68 1.93
N ARG A 430 -21.84 9.16 3.10
CA ARG A 430 -21.60 9.83 4.40
C ARG A 430 -20.11 9.98 4.69
N ASP A 431 -19.29 9.01 4.26
CA ASP A 431 -17.84 9.06 4.41
C ASP A 431 -17.15 10.14 3.57
N LEU A 432 -17.86 10.76 2.61
CA LEU A 432 -17.36 11.91 1.86
C LEU A 432 -17.43 13.22 2.65
N ASP A 433 -18.18 13.23 3.76
CA ASP A 433 -18.24 14.35 4.69
C ASP A 433 -17.32 14.06 5.90
N PRO A 434 -16.06 14.56 5.91
CA PRO A 434 -15.11 14.25 6.96
C PRO A 434 -15.49 14.83 8.34
N ILE A 435 -16.32 15.87 8.37
CA ILE A 435 -16.82 16.49 9.61
C ILE A 435 -18.21 15.95 10.02
N GLY A 436 -18.84 15.17 9.13
CA GLY A 436 -20.13 14.53 9.36
C GLY A 436 -20.03 13.20 10.11
N HIS A 437 -21.19 12.57 10.29
CA HIS A 437 -21.26 11.24 10.87
C HIS A 437 -20.77 10.19 9.88
N ALA A 438 -19.75 9.45 10.27
CA ALA A 438 -19.22 8.33 9.51
C ALA A 438 -20.30 7.30 9.13
N GLY A 439 -20.14 6.70 7.96
CA GLY A 439 -20.92 5.56 7.50
C GLY A 439 -20.81 4.34 8.43
N GLU A 440 -21.86 3.52 8.42
CA GLU A 440 -22.01 2.32 9.27
C GLU A 440 -21.34 1.06 8.68
N LEU A 441 -20.99 1.04 7.39
CA LEU A 441 -20.38 -0.14 6.75
C LEU A 441 -18.91 -0.28 7.18
N ARG A 442 -18.67 -1.18 8.14
CA ARG A 442 -17.34 -1.48 8.69
C ARG A 442 -16.99 -2.95 8.50
N THR A 443 -15.83 -3.23 7.89
CA THR A 443 -15.29 -4.59 7.81
C THR A 443 -15.01 -5.11 9.23
N PRO A 444 -15.56 -6.28 9.63
CA PRO A 444 -15.40 -6.82 10.97
C PRO A 444 -13.94 -7.15 11.29
N PRO A 445 -13.58 -7.23 12.59
CA PRO A 445 -12.27 -7.69 13.02
C PRO A 445 -12.03 -9.15 12.63
N MET A 446 -10.80 -9.62 12.82
CA MET A 446 -10.51 -11.05 12.71
C MET A 446 -11.21 -11.80 13.85
N PRO A 447 -11.77 -13.00 13.61
CA PRO A 447 -12.04 -13.94 14.69
C PRO A 447 -10.70 -14.31 15.31
N ASN A 448 -10.39 -13.76 16.48
CA ASN A 448 -9.18 -14.09 17.21
C ASN A 448 -9.35 -15.48 17.83
N LEU A 449 -8.35 -16.36 17.75
CA LEU A 449 -8.41 -17.66 18.43
C LEU A 449 -8.42 -17.53 19.97
N ASN A 450 -8.00 -16.36 20.48
CA ASN A 450 -7.79 -16.08 21.91
C ASN A 450 -8.72 -15.01 22.49
N GLU A 451 -9.68 -14.47 21.72
CA GLU A 451 -10.68 -13.53 22.24
C GLU A 451 -12.06 -14.20 22.24
N PRO A 452 -12.92 -13.95 23.24
CA PRO A 452 -14.30 -14.42 23.22
C PRO A 452 -15.01 -13.92 21.96
N ALA A 453 -16.05 -14.64 21.52
CA ALA A 453 -16.95 -14.18 20.46
C ALA A 453 -17.39 -12.73 20.70
N GLU A 454 -17.54 -11.95 19.62
CA GLU A 454 -17.90 -10.53 19.65
C GLU A 454 -18.92 -10.22 20.75
N SER A 455 -18.61 -9.25 21.62
CA SER A 455 -19.55 -8.75 22.61
C SER A 455 -20.81 -8.19 21.93
N GLY A 456 -21.94 -8.14 22.63
CA GLY A 456 -23.23 -7.70 22.06
C GLY A 456 -23.18 -6.33 21.37
N ASP A 457 -22.35 -5.40 21.86
CA ASP A 457 -22.14 -4.09 21.23
C ASP A 457 -21.34 -4.19 19.93
N SER A 458 -20.29 -5.02 19.86
CA SER A 458 -19.47 -5.21 18.65
C SER A 458 -20.23 -5.86 17.50
N ALA A 459 -21.11 -6.82 17.80
CA ALA A 459 -21.98 -7.46 16.81
C ALA A 459 -22.97 -6.46 16.18
N SER A 460 -23.41 -5.45 16.94
CA SER A 460 -24.26 -4.36 16.42
C SER A 460 -23.51 -3.44 15.46
N THR A 461 -22.24 -3.12 15.77
CA THR A 461 -21.37 -2.25 14.96
C THR A 461 -21.10 -2.81 13.55
N HIS A 462 -21.05 -4.14 13.40
CA HIS A 462 -20.77 -4.80 12.12
C HIS A 462 -22.02 -5.38 11.42
N GLN A 463 -23.21 -5.15 11.97
CA GLN A 463 -24.47 -5.70 11.46
C GLN A 463 -24.70 -5.35 9.98
N ALA A 464 -24.42 -4.09 9.58
CA ALA A 464 -24.56 -3.64 8.19
C ALA A 464 -23.68 -4.45 7.22
N PHE A 465 -22.44 -4.76 7.62
CA PHE A 465 -21.53 -5.58 6.83
C PHE A 465 -22.02 -7.03 6.76
N HIS A 466 -22.39 -7.65 7.89
CA HIS A 466 -22.82 -9.04 7.92
C HIS A 466 -24.07 -9.30 7.08
N GLU A 467 -25.05 -8.40 7.13
CA GLU A 467 -26.28 -8.53 6.33
C GLU A 467 -25.98 -8.45 4.83
N LEU A 468 -25.19 -7.45 4.42
CA LEU A 468 -24.80 -7.30 3.02
C LEU A 468 -23.92 -8.46 2.54
N ALA A 469 -22.94 -8.86 3.35
CA ALA A 469 -22.09 -10.01 3.07
C ALA A 469 -22.91 -11.30 2.91
N LYS A 470 -23.95 -11.50 3.73
CA LYS A 470 -24.85 -12.67 3.60
C LYS A 470 -25.54 -12.67 2.24
N GLN A 471 -26.10 -11.55 1.80
CA GLN A 471 -26.74 -11.42 0.49
C GLN A 471 -25.75 -11.68 -0.65
N ILE A 472 -24.55 -11.09 -0.58
CA ILE A 472 -23.48 -11.29 -1.54
C ILE A 472 -23.05 -12.77 -1.60
N LYS A 473 -22.91 -13.46 -0.47
CA LYS A 473 -22.52 -14.88 -0.44
C LYS A 473 -23.57 -15.77 -1.11
N VAL A 474 -24.85 -15.51 -0.88
CA VAL A 474 -25.95 -16.25 -1.54
C VAL A 474 -25.90 -16.04 -3.05
N TRP A 475 -25.77 -14.78 -3.50
CA TRP A 475 -25.62 -14.45 -4.92
C TRP A 475 -24.37 -15.07 -5.54
N ALA A 476 -23.23 -15.02 -4.84
CA ALA A 476 -21.97 -15.59 -5.30
C ALA A 476 -22.04 -17.11 -5.44
N LYS A 477 -22.73 -17.80 -4.52
CA LYS A 477 -22.94 -19.25 -4.60
C LYS A 477 -23.79 -19.64 -5.81
N ALA A 478 -24.83 -18.86 -6.12
CA ALA A 478 -25.66 -19.07 -7.31
C ALA A 478 -24.88 -18.85 -8.62
N ASN A 479 -23.85 -18.01 -8.61
CA ASN A 479 -23.02 -17.66 -9.77
C ASN A 479 -21.61 -18.26 -9.71
N ALA A 480 -21.34 -19.24 -8.83
CA ALA A 480 -19.99 -19.64 -8.45
C ALA A 480 -19.09 -19.97 -9.65
N LEU A 481 -19.60 -20.74 -10.63
CA LEU A 481 -18.85 -21.13 -11.82
C LEU A 481 -18.44 -19.93 -12.69
N GLN A 482 -19.29 -18.90 -12.81
CA GLN A 482 -18.99 -17.66 -13.54
C GLN A 482 -17.99 -16.77 -12.78
N LEU A 483 -17.82 -17.01 -11.48
CA LEU A 483 -16.85 -16.32 -10.63
C LEU A 483 -15.52 -17.08 -10.50
N GLY A 484 -15.39 -18.25 -11.13
CA GLY A 484 -14.22 -19.12 -10.96
C GLY A 484 -14.15 -19.79 -9.58
N LEU A 485 -15.29 -19.93 -8.89
CA LEU A 485 -15.43 -20.56 -7.58
C LEU A 485 -16.23 -21.86 -7.69
N ASP A 486 -15.98 -22.79 -6.78
CA ASP A 486 -16.68 -24.07 -6.73
C ASP A 486 -17.98 -23.97 -5.89
N PRO A 487 -19.17 -24.31 -6.43
CA PRO A 487 -20.43 -24.20 -5.70
C PRO A 487 -20.56 -25.14 -4.48
N ASN A 488 -19.73 -26.19 -4.39
CA ASN A 488 -19.79 -27.18 -3.31
C ASN A 488 -19.07 -26.73 -2.03
N PHE A 489 -18.27 -25.67 -2.10
CA PHE A 489 -17.49 -25.16 -0.98
C PHE A 489 -18.05 -23.83 -0.48
N ALA A 490 -17.76 -23.51 0.78
CA ALA A 490 -18.15 -22.22 1.37
C ALA A 490 -17.46 -21.05 0.64
N ILE A 491 -18.20 -19.97 0.42
CA ILE A 491 -17.68 -18.72 -0.12
C ILE A 491 -17.82 -17.67 0.96
N ASP A 492 -16.72 -17.05 1.34
CA ASP A 492 -16.66 -15.95 2.30
C ASP A 492 -16.53 -14.61 1.58
N CYS A 493 -17.08 -13.56 2.21
CA CYS A 493 -16.94 -12.18 1.75
C CYS A 493 -15.96 -11.46 2.68
N GLU A 494 -14.74 -11.24 2.20
CA GLU A 494 -13.62 -10.69 2.96
C GLU A 494 -13.69 -9.17 3.15
N GLY A 495 -14.29 -8.49 2.18
CA GLY A 495 -14.29 -7.03 2.13
C GLY A 495 -15.31 -6.51 1.13
N ILE A 496 -15.94 -5.41 1.50
CA ILE A 496 -16.89 -4.65 0.69
C ILE A 496 -16.47 -3.20 0.85
N HIS A 497 -16.06 -2.58 -0.25
CA HIS A 497 -15.57 -1.21 -0.24
C HIS A 497 -16.25 -0.43 -1.35
N VAL A 498 -16.76 0.74 -1.00
CA VAL A 498 -17.28 1.69 -1.98
C VAL A 498 -16.26 2.81 -2.08
N SER A 499 -15.95 3.21 -3.31
CA SER A 499 -14.95 4.22 -3.61
C SER A 499 -15.56 5.29 -4.51
N TYR A 500 -15.30 6.56 -4.20
CA TYR A 500 -15.67 7.73 -5.01
C TYR A 500 -14.41 8.37 -5.57
N ARG A 501 -14.02 7.91 -6.77
CA ARG A 501 -12.83 8.43 -7.43
C ARG A 501 -13.19 9.58 -8.36
N ARG A 502 -12.39 10.63 -8.34
CA ARG A 502 -12.54 11.75 -9.27
C ARG A 502 -11.89 11.41 -10.61
N ALA A 503 -12.67 11.44 -11.69
CA ALA A 503 -12.16 11.23 -13.04
C ALA A 503 -11.54 12.51 -13.63
N GLY A 504 -10.93 12.42 -14.81
CA GLY A 504 -10.32 13.56 -15.50
C GLY A 504 -11.29 14.70 -15.83
N ASP A 505 -12.58 14.40 -15.94
CA ASP A 505 -13.69 15.36 -16.11
C ASP A 505 -14.17 15.99 -14.78
N ARG A 506 -13.50 15.67 -13.67
CA ARG A 506 -13.78 16.13 -12.30
C ARG A 506 -15.06 15.58 -11.68
N LEU A 507 -15.79 14.69 -12.36
CA LEU A 507 -16.96 14.03 -11.80
C LEU A 507 -16.56 12.82 -10.94
N PRO A 508 -17.29 12.52 -9.86
CA PRO A 508 -17.08 11.30 -9.09
C PRO A 508 -17.54 10.07 -9.89
N ARG A 509 -16.83 8.96 -9.71
CA ARG A 509 -17.16 7.64 -10.23
C ARG A 509 -17.30 6.67 -9.06
N PRO A 510 -18.54 6.43 -8.59
CA PRO A 510 -18.80 5.47 -7.52
C PRO A 510 -18.62 4.04 -8.04
N GLU A 511 -17.78 3.28 -7.34
CA GLU A 511 -17.48 1.87 -7.64
C GLU A 511 -17.50 1.06 -6.35
N LEU A 512 -18.01 -0.17 -6.44
CA LEU A 512 -17.96 -1.15 -5.38
C LEU A 512 -16.89 -2.20 -5.70
N ALA A 513 -15.96 -2.40 -4.76
CA ALA A 513 -15.00 -3.50 -4.77
C ALA A 513 -15.42 -4.55 -3.74
N ILE A 514 -15.70 -5.78 -4.19
CA ILE A 514 -16.08 -6.91 -3.35
C ILE A 514 -15.00 -7.97 -3.43
N GLN A 515 -14.55 -8.49 -2.28
CA GLN A 515 -13.55 -9.54 -2.20
C GLN A 515 -14.20 -10.84 -1.73
N LEU A 516 -14.18 -11.87 -2.59
CA LEU A 516 -14.69 -13.20 -2.29
C LEU A 516 -13.53 -14.17 -2.14
N LEU A 517 -13.62 -15.04 -1.14
CA LEU A 517 -12.60 -16.03 -0.81
C LEU A 517 -13.25 -17.40 -0.63
N GLN A 518 -12.56 -18.46 -1.05
CA GLN A 518 -13.01 -19.83 -0.88
C GLN A 518 -11.81 -20.70 -0.51
N ARG A 519 -11.83 -21.31 0.69
CA ARG A 519 -10.84 -22.32 1.09
C ARG A 519 -11.17 -23.65 0.42
N ARG A 520 -10.14 -24.35 -0.05
CA ARG A 520 -10.25 -25.67 -0.69
C ARG A 520 -9.45 -26.70 0.08
N GLU A 521 -10.02 -27.13 1.20
CA GLU A 521 -9.45 -28.12 2.11
C GLU A 521 -9.23 -29.49 1.43
N ASP A 522 -10.02 -29.80 0.40
CA ASP A 522 -9.88 -31.00 -0.42
C ASP A 522 -8.59 -31.04 -1.27
N LEU A 523 -7.94 -29.88 -1.46
CA LEU A 523 -6.68 -29.76 -2.20
C LEU A 523 -5.46 -29.65 -1.28
N GLU A 524 -5.68 -29.49 0.02
CA GLU A 524 -4.66 -29.39 1.07
C GLU A 524 -4.15 -30.80 1.44
N ASP A 525 -2.88 -30.90 1.87
CA ASP A 525 -2.29 -32.18 2.25
C ASP A 525 -2.75 -32.62 3.64
N SER A 526 -3.80 -33.45 3.67
CA SER A 526 -4.39 -34.00 4.89
C SER A 526 -3.44 -34.88 5.72
N THR A 527 -2.28 -35.27 5.19
CA THR A 527 -1.29 -36.06 5.94
C THR A 527 -0.41 -35.21 6.87
N ARG A 528 -0.39 -33.88 6.67
CA ARG A 528 0.38 -32.93 7.50
C ARG A 528 -0.49 -32.31 8.58
N THR A 529 0.12 -32.00 9.72
CA THR A 529 -0.57 -31.42 10.89
C THR A 529 -1.04 -29.98 10.64
N ASP A 530 -0.34 -29.21 9.81
CA ASP A 530 -0.70 -27.84 9.43
C ASP A 530 -0.27 -27.54 7.97
N PRO A 531 -0.99 -28.08 6.97
CA PRO A 531 -0.63 -27.87 5.58
C PRO A 531 -0.82 -26.41 5.15
N PRO A 532 -0.08 -25.95 4.13
CA PRO A 532 -0.32 -24.65 3.52
C PRO A 532 -1.79 -24.54 3.10
N ARG A 533 -2.46 -23.48 3.54
CA ARG A 533 -3.88 -23.25 3.21
C ARG A 533 -4.03 -22.86 1.75
N ILE A 534 -4.99 -23.47 1.07
CA ILE A 534 -5.19 -23.26 -0.37
C ILE A 534 -6.51 -22.51 -0.59
N TYR A 535 -6.41 -21.37 -1.27
CA TYR A 535 -7.53 -20.47 -1.53
C TYR A 535 -7.74 -20.21 -3.02
N ALA A 536 -9.00 -20.29 -3.44
CA ALA A 536 -9.51 -19.57 -4.59
C ALA A 536 -10.00 -18.20 -4.13
N GLY A 537 -9.91 -17.19 -4.99
CA GLY A 537 -10.35 -15.85 -4.64
C GLY A 537 -10.76 -15.03 -5.85
N THR A 538 -11.81 -14.24 -5.69
CA THR A 538 -12.41 -13.44 -6.76
C THR A 538 -12.67 -12.03 -6.25
N ALA A 539 -12.06 -11.04 -6.90
CA ALA A 539 -12.39 -9.64 -6.70
C ALA A 539 -13.41 -9.21 -7.77
N LEU A 540 -14.47 -8.55 -7.34
CA LEU A 540 -15.49 -7.98 -8.21
C LEU A 540 -15.38 -6.46 -8.17
N VAL A 541 -15.43 -5.85 -9.34
CA VAL A 541 -15.63 -4.40 -9.46
C VAL A 541 -17.01 -4.17 -10.05
N VAL A 542 -17.86 -3.54 -9.26
CA VAL A 542 -19.29 -3.39 -9.51
C VAL A 542 -19.64 -1.90 -9.60
N ARG A 543 -20.48 -1.56 -10.57
CA ARG A 543 -21.01 -0.20 -10.72
C ARG A 543 -22.08 0.08 -9.67
N ALA A 544 -22.37 1.36 -9.44
CA ALA A 544 -23.42 1.78 -8.51
C ALA A 544 -24.83 1.25 -8.88
N ASP A 545 -25.07 0.90 -10.15
CA ASP A 545 -26.33 0.28 -10.60
C ASP A 545 -26.39 -1.24 -10.34
N GLY A 546 -25.30 -1.84 -9.86
CA GLY A 546 -25.16 -3.27 -9.57
C GLY A 546 -24.57 -4.12 -10.69
N ARG A 547 -24.22 -3.53 -11.84
CA ARG A 547 -23.58 -4.27 -12.93
C ARG A 547 -22.13 -4.60 -12.56
N VAL A 548 -21.74 -5.86 -12.73
CA VAL A 548 -20.35 -6.30 -12.57
C VAL A 548 -19.57 -5.95 -13.83
N ASP A 549 -18.61 -5.03 -13.71
CA ASP A 549 -17.73 -4.69 -14.84
C ASP A 549 -16.57 -5.67 -14.96
N TYR A 550 -16.02 -6.13 -13.82
CA TYR A 550 -14.83 -6.98 -13.83
C TYR A 550 -14.94 -8.13 -12.83
N VAL A 551 -14.59 -9.33 -13.29
CA VAL A 551 -14.43 -10.54 -12.47
C VAL A 551 -12.95 -10.92 -12.48
N ILE A 552 -12.25 -10.63 -11.38
CA ILE A 552 -10.80 -10.78 -11.27
C ILE A 552 -10.52 -11.98 -10.38
N THR A 553 -10.41 -13.15 -11.01
CA THR A 553 -10.38 -14.43 -10.31
C THR A 553 -9.02 -15.12 -10.36
N LYS A 554 -8.68 -15.78 -9.25
CA LYS A 554 -7.61 -16.76 -9.13
C LYS A 554 -8.28 -18.10 -8.80
N PRO A 555 -8.72 -18.85 -9.82
CA PRO A 555 -9.51 -20.05 -9.62
C PRO A 555 -8.67 -21.21 -9.08
N LEU A 556 -9.35 -22.28 -8.71
CA LEU A 556 -8.78 -23.60 -8.40
C LEU A 556 -9.55 -24.66 -9.20
N PRO A 557 -9.01 -25.87 -9.37
CA PRO A 557 -9.71 -26.94 -10.08
C PRO A 557 -11.07 -27.20 -9.43
N PHE A 558 -12.13 -27.14 -10.21
CA PHE A 558 -13.46 -27.54 -9.72
C PHE A 558 -13.47 -29.02 -9.33
N SER A 559 -14.21 -29.32 -8.27
CA SER A 559 -14.51 -30.66 -7.79
C SER A 559 -15.22 -31.49 -8.85
N SER A 560 -15.04 -32.81 -8.80
CA SER A 560 -15.67 -33.74 -9.74
C SER A 560 -17.20 -33.62 -9.75
N SER A 561 -17.82 -33.32 -8.60
CA SER A 561 -19.26 -33.07 -8.49
C SER A 561 -19.69 -31.78 -9.18
N ALA A 562 -18.90 -30.69 -9.07
CA ALA A 562 -19.16 -29.45 -9.79
C ALA A 562 -19.01 -29.62 -11.32
N MET A 563 -18.04 -30.43 -11.75
CA MET A 563 -17.89 -30.79 -13.16
C MET A 563 -19.01 -31.69 -13.67
N ALA A 564 -19.48 -32.65 -12.86
CA ALA A 564 -20.56 -33.56 -13.22
C ALA A 564 -21.94 -32.89 -13.24
N ALA A 565 -22.21 -31.97 -12.30
CA ALA A 565 -23.42 -31.13 -12.31
C ALA A 565 -23.43 -30.12 -13.47
N GLY A 566 -22.29 -29.95 -14.15
CA GLY A 566 -22.07 -28.98 -15.22
C GLY A 566 -22.04 -29.55 -16.63
N SER A 567 -22.72 -30.64 -16.98
CA SER A 567 -22.76 -31.11 -18.39
C SER A 567 -24.17 -31.43 -18.89
N PRO A 568 -24.52 -31.09 -20.16
CA PRO A 568 -23.66 -30.65 -21.26
C PRO A 568 -23.58 -29.12 -21.38
N ALA A 569 -22.35 -28.60 -21.36
CA ALA A 569 -21.93 -27.18 -21.40
C ALA A 569 -21.77 -26.49 -20.03
N MET A 570 -20.75 -26.88 -19.25
CA MET A 570 -19.94 -25.87 -18.55
C MET A 570 -19.65 -24.80 -19.60
N GLY A 571 -20.21 -23.59 -19.44
CA GLY A 571 -19.96 -22.51 -20.39
C GLY A 571 -18.45 -22.34 -20.59
N ALA A 572 -18.02 -21.93 -21.78
CA ALA A 572 -16.60 -21.86 -22.15
C ALA A 572 -15.72 -21.23 -21.05
N GLN A 573 -16.22 -20.13 -20.46
CA GLN A 573 -15.59 -19.44 -19.33
C GLN A 573 -15.31 -20.32 -18.10
N ALA A 574 -16.25 -21.17 -17.70
CA ALA A 574 -16.07 -22.07 -16.55
C ALA A 574 -15.02 -23.16 -16.86
N SER A 575 -14.97 -23.65 -18.10
CA SER A 575 -13.92 -24.57 -18.55
C SER A 575 -12.54 -23.91 -18.49
N ASP A 576 -12.45 -22.65 -18.92
CA ASP A 576 -11.21 -21.88 -18.87
C ASP A 576 -10.74 -21.66 -17.42
N PHE A 577 -11.67 -21.35 -16.50
CA PHE A 577 -11.34 -21.23 -15.08
C PHE A 577 -10.86 -22.54 -14.46
N HIS A 578 -11.47 -23.67 -14.83
CA HIS A 578 -11.02 -24.98 -14.36
C HIS A 578 -9.59 -25.27 -14.83
N ALA A 579 -9.31 -25.09 -16.12
CA ALA A 579 -7.97 -25.30 -16.69
C ALA A 579 -6.92 -24.35 -16.08
N ALA A 580 -7.26 -23.06 -15.91
CA ALA A 580 -6.41 -22.09 -15.25
C ALA A 580 -6.15 -22.46 -13.77
N GLY A 581 -7.16 -23.01 -13.10
CA GLY A 581 -7.09 -23.51 -11.73
C GLY A 581 -6.11 -24.68 -11.58
N ILE A 582 -6.11 -25.64 -12.51
CA ILE A 582 -5.15 -26.76 -12.52
C ILE A 582 -3.73 -26.23 -12.62
N ALA A 583 -3.46 -25.42 -13.66
CA ALA A 583 -2.13 -24.87 -13.89
C ALA A 583 -1.65 -24.00 -12.71
N ARG A 584 -2.57 -23.29 -12.05
CA ARG A 584 -2.25 -22.50 -10.85
C ARG A 584 -1.90 -23.38 -9.66
N LEU A 585 -2.68 -24.42 -9.38
CA LEU A 585 -2.43 -25.34 -8.28
C LEU A 585 -1.07 -26.04 -8.44
N GLU A 586 -0.73 -26.47 -9.66
CA GLU A 586 0.57 -27.06 -9.97
C GLU A 586 1.72 -26.09 -9.66
N ARG A 587 1.64 -24.85 -10.16
CA ARG A 587 2.67 -23.83 -9.87
C ARG A 587 2.82 -23.55 -8.38
N MET A 588 1.71 -23.50 -7.65
CA MET A 588 1.70 -23.28 -6.20
C MET A 588 2.39 -24.43 -5.46
N ARG A 589 2.11 -25.69 -5.86
CA ARG A 589 2.79 -26.87 -5.31
C ARG A 589 4.28 -26.89 -5.62
N CYS A 590 4.68 -26.52 -6.84
CA CYS A 590 6.09 -26.39 -7.19
C CYS A 590 6.79 -25.32 -6.35
N TRP A 591 6.12 -24.18 -6.10
CA TRP A 591 6.63 -23.12 -5.23
C TRP A 591 6.81 -23.62 -3.79
N PHE A 592 5.79 -24.27 -3.21
CA PHE A 592 5.89 -24.83 -1.85
C PHE A 592 7.01 -25.85 -1.72
N ALA A 593 7.16 -26.74 -2.70
CA ALA A 593 8.25 -27.72 -2.72
C ALA A 593 9.63 -27.07 -2.79
N ARG A 594 9.76 -25.98 -3.57
CA ARG A 594 11.01 -25.22 -3.67
C ARG A 594 11.36 -24.54 -2.35
N VAL A 595 10.40 -23.83 -1.74
CA VAL A 595 10.59 -23.18 -0.44
C VAL A 595 10.98 -24.19 0.64
N GLU A 596 10.33 -25.35 0.66
CA GLU A 596 10.66 -26.42 1.62
C GLU A 596 12.10 -26.95 1.42
N ALA A 597 12.54 -27.09 0.16
CA ALA A 597 13.87 -27.58 -0.18
C ALA A 597 14.99 -26.57 0.11
N GLU A 598 14.71 -25.27 -0.01
CA GLU A 598 15.66 -24.18 0.26
C GLU A 598 15.76 -23.83 1.76
N ASP A 599 14.74 -24.17 2.57
CA ASP A 599 14.76 -23.89 4.01
C ASP A 599 15.58 -24.90 4.81
N SER A 600 16.69 -24.41 5.37
CA SER A 600 17.61 -25.18 6.23
C SER A 600 16.96 -25.79 7.48
N LEU A 601 15.82 -25.24 7.94
CA LEU A 601 15.10 -25.73 9.13
C LEU A 601 14.08 -26.82 8.82
N SER A 602 13.77 -27.09 7.55
CA SER A 602 12.80 -28.11 7.13
C SER A 602 13.14 -29.52 7.66
N PRO A 603 14.39 -30.00 7.69
CA PRO A 603 14.71 -31.32 8.24
C PRO A 603 14.48 -31.44 9.76
N TRP A 604 14.35 -30.32 10.46
CA TRP A 604 14.34 -30.24 11.93
C TRP A 604 12.96 -29.88 12.50
N THR A 605 11.99 -29.57 11.64
CA THR A 605 10.67 -29.06 12.06
C THR A 605 9.54 -29.79 11.34
N ALA A 606 8.42 -30.00 12.04
CA ALA A 606 7.21 -30.56 11.44
C ALA A 606 6.36 -29.49 10.71
N GLU A 607 6.53 -28.23 11.10
CA GLU A 607 5.91 -27.07 10.45
C GLU A 607 6.44 -26.93 9.02
N HIS A 608 5.57 -26.60 8.06
CA HIS A 608 5.99 -26.35 6.69
C HIS A 608 6.73 -25.00 6.59
N ALA A 609 7.83 -24.96 5.82
CA ALA A 609 8.67 -23.77 5.62
C ALA A 609 7.90 -22.53 5.16
N ILE A 610 6.76 -22.69 4.49
CA ILE A 610 5.96 -21.57 4.01
C ILE A 610 5.40 -20.70 5.15
N HIS A 611 5.11 -21.30 6.31
CA HIS A 611 4.60 -20.58 7.48
C HIS A 611 5.70 -19.81 8.20
N ARG A 612 6.96 -20.19 7.96
CA ARG A 612 8.17 -19.53 8.44
C ARG A 612 8.64 -18.39 7.55
N LEU A 613 8.04 -18.17 6.37
CA LEU A 613 8.28 -16.98 5.57
C LEU A 613 7.30 -15.88 6.00
N ASP A 614 7.72 -15.05 6.95
CA ASP A 614 6.97 -13.90 7.42
C ASP A 614 7.75 -12.58 7.21
N PHE A 615 7.06 -11.45 7.36
CA PHE A 615 7.65 -10.12 7.18
C PHE A 615 8.85 -9.90 8.12
N ALA A 616 8.76 -10.34 9.37
CA ALA A 616 9.84 -10.18 10.34
C ALA A 616 11.14 -10.88 9.88
N ARG A 617 11.05 -12.10 9.34
CA ARG A 617 12.19 -12.84 8.81
C ARG A 617 12.70 -12.29 7.49
N ILE A 618 11.80 -11.87 6.58
CA ILE A 618 12.18 -11.22 5.32
C ILE A 618 13.02 -9.98 5.62
N HIS A 619 12.54 -9.10 6.50
CA HIS A 619 13.23 -7.87 6.89
C HIS A 619 14.50 -8.11 7.71
N ALA A 620 14.50 -9.13 8.59
CA ALA A 620 15.71 -9.50 9.34
C ALA A 620 16.85 -10.02 8.43
N ALA A 621 16.52 -10.72 7.34
CA ALA A 621 17.50 -11.20 6.37
C ALA A 621 18.09 -10.06 5.51
N ALA A 622 17.30 -9.02 5.24
CA ALA A 622 17.75 -7.82 4.52
C ALA A 622 18.61 -6.87 5.36
N GLY A 623 18.73 -7.09 6.68
CA GLY A 623 19.60 -6.35 7.60
C GLY A 623 20.96 -6.99 7.86
N GLN A 624 21.18 -8.25 7.44
CA GLN A 624 22.51 -8.91 7.41
C GLN A 624 23.25 -8.57 6.12
#